data_AF-A0A1L5J5B6-F1
#
_entry.id   AF-A0A1L5J5B6-F1
#
_cell.length_a   1.000
_cell.length_b   1.000
_cell.length_c   1.000
_cell.angle_alpha   90.00
_cell.angle_beta   90.00
_cell.angle_gamma   90.00
#
_symmetry.space_group_name_H-M   'P 1'
#
loop_
_entity.id
_entity.type
_entity.pdbx_description
1 polymer ?
#
loop_
_entity_poly.entity_id
_entity_poly.type
_entity_poly.pdbx_seq_one_letter_code
_entity_poly.pdbx_strand_id
1 'polypeptide(L)'
;ALDWVDVVSALSADPAKASALAETLSEWPGNSTRQLAAVKARLQALVDSGQLGIFANGYWGHPAMKLPPEVNLLAASHYLQALEYQRKANQIVSILGAKTPNIQNLAVGGVANAINMDNEATLNMKKLYQIKSLLDEVQTFVKQVYLPDVIAIGSMYADWLGYGAGVKNYLAAPDMPLDTAGTQFDMPGGTIFNGDLGTYKAIAKFGDEYLRDNVEESIAHSWYDGDWQKHPW
;
A
#
# COMPACT_ATOMS: atom_id res chain seq x y z
N ALA A 1 8.32 5.08 3.93
CA ALA A 1 8.32 6.57 4.00
C ALA A 1 9.58 7.10 4.67
N LEU A 2 9.98 6.58 5.83
CA LEU A 2 11.11 7.11 6.62
C LEU A 2 12.50 6.97 5.98
N ASP A 3 12.63 6.26 4.85
CA ASP A 3 13.85 6.28 4.03
C ASP A 3 14.00 7.57 3.20
N TRP A 4 12.91 8.31 3.00
CA TRP A 4 12.84 9.52 2.17
C TRP A 4 12.51 10.79 2.96
N VAL A 5 11.86 10.61 4.11
CA VAL A 5 11.28 11.67 4.95
C VAL A 5 12.08 11.81 6.23
N ASP A 6 12.58 13.00 6.49
CA ASP A 6 13.30 13.34 7.72
C ASP A 6 12.34 13.95 8.75
N VAL A 7 12.03 13.18 9.80
CA VAL A 7 11.07 13.57 10.85
C VAL A 7 11.64 14.68 11.75
N VAL A 8 12.97 14.79 11.89
CA VAL A 8 13.60 15.87 12.64
C VAL A 8 13.58 17.16 11.84
N SER A 9 13.83 17.08 10.53
CA SER A 9 13.72 18.21 9.60
C SER A 9 12.32 18.83 9.61
N ALA A 10 11.26 18.03 9.79
CA ALA A 10 9.89 18.52 9.92
C ALA A 10 9.69 19.53 11.07
N LEU A 11 10.52 19.50 12.13
CA LEU A 11 10.47 20.45 13.24
C LEU A 11 10.91 21.86 12.83
N SER A 12 11.63 22.00 11.72
CA SER A 12 12.02 23.29 11.15
C SER A 12 10.97 23.88 10.20
N ALA A 13 9.91 23.15 9.87
CA ALA A 13 8.91 23.56 8.89
C ALA A 13 8.01 24.72 9.36
N ASP A 14 7.58 25.57 8.44
CA ASP A 14 6.47 26.51 8.65
C ASP A 14 5.14 25.84 8.28
N PRO A 15 4.22 25.59 9.24
CA PRO A 15 2.95 24.93 8.96
C PRO A 15 2.07 25.66 7.94
N ALA A 16 2.16 26.98 7.86
CA ALA A 16 1.35 27.76 6.89
C ALA A 16 1.87 27.57 5.47
N LYS A 17 3.20 27.54 5.28
CA LYS A 17 3.80 27.24 3.98
C LYS A 17 3.58 25.80 3.57
N ALA A 18 3.67 24.86 4.51
CA ALA A 18 3.36 23.45 4.25
C ALA A 18 1.89 23.27 3.85
N SER A 19 0.94 23.96 4.49
CA SER A 19 -0.48 23.95 4.10
C SER A 19 -0.69 24.51 2.71
N ALA A 20 -0.10 25.68 2.42
CA ALA A 20 -0.20 26.31 1.11
C ALA A 20 0.38 25.41 0.00
N LEU A 21 1.51 24.73 0.25
CA LEU A 21 2.07 23.73 -0.66
C LEU A 21 1.11 22.55 -0.85
N ALA A 22 0.57 22.00 0.24
CA ALA A 22 -0.32 20.86 0.19
C ALA A 22 -1.60 21.13 -0.62
N GLU A 23 -2.15 22.35 -0.51
CA GLU A 23 -3.29 22.82 -1.31
C GLU A 23 -3.00 22.87 -2.83
N THR A 24 -1.74 23.03 -3.23
CA THR A 24 -1.37 22.93 -4.66
C THR A 24 -1.34 21.49 -5.18
N LEU A 25 -1.22 20.51 -4.28
CA LEU A 25 -1.09 19.10 -4.62
C LEU A 25 -2.44 18.37 -4.58
N SER A 26 -3.35 18.79 -3.70
CA SER A 26 -4.58 18.07 -3.42
C SER A 26 -5.61 18.91 -2.66
N GLU A 27 -6.89 18.63 -2.91
CA GLU A 27 -8.03 19.17 -2.15
C GLU A 27 -8.26 18.48 -0.79
N TRP A 28 -7.32 17.64 -0.36
CA TRP A 28 -7.44 16.88 0.87
C TRP A 28 -7.65 17.79 2.11
N PRO A 29 -8.78 17.66 2.84
CA PRO A 29 -9.10 18.58 3.94
C PRO A 29 -8.18 18.43 5.16
N GLY A 30 -7.43 17.34 5.26
CA GLY A 30 -6.45 17.08 6.33
C GLY A 30 -5.15 17.87 6.21
N ASN A 31 -5.09 18.88 5.34
CA ASN A 31 -3.89 19.66 5.05
C ASN A 31 -3.84 21.05 5.68
N SER A 32 -4.86 21.44 6.46
CA SER A 32 -4.91 22.77 7.05
C SER A 32 -3.68 23.13 7.90
N THR A 33 -3.30 24.42 7.91
CA THR A 33 -2.27 24.98 8.80
C THR A 33 -2.41 24.52 10.25
N ARG A 34 -3.65 24.47 10.76
CA ARG A 34 -3.94 24.01 12.13
C ARG A 34 -3.56 22.55 12.33
N GLN A 35 -3.92 21.68 11.38
CA GLN A 35 -3.59 20.26 11.43
C GLN A 35 -2.08 20.04 11.38
N LEU A 36 -1.38 20.71 10.47
CA LEU A 36 0.08 20.61 10.33
C LEU A 36 0.82 21.17 11.56
N ALA A 37 0.35 22.26 12.13
CA ALA A 37 0.89 22.80 13.38
C ALA A 37 0.69 21.83 14.55
N ALA A 38 -0.46 21.15 14.64
CA ALA A 38 -0.71 20.15 15.67
C ALA A 38 0.19 18.91 15.52
N VAL A 39 0.41 18.44 14.28
CA VAL A 39 1.38 17.36 14.00
C VAL A 39 2.79 17.79 14.38
N LYS A 40 3.23 18.99 13.96
CA LYS A 40 4.54 19.53 14.33
C LYS A 40 4.73 19.59 15.84
N ALA A 41 3.75 20.10 16.58
CA ALA A 41 3.80 20.16 18.04
C ALA A 41 3.88 18.77 18.69
N ARG A 42 3.17 17.77 18.15
CA ARG A 42 3.25 16.39 18.62
C ARG A 42 4.62 15.76 18.37
N LEU A 43 5.23 16.03 17.21
CA LEU A 43 6.59 15.59 16.90
C LEU A 43 7.61 16.27 17.82
N GLN A 44 7.45 17.58 18.06
CA GLN A 44 8.32 18.33 18.97
C GLN A 44 8.26 17.75 20.38
N ALA A 45 7.06 17.51 20.92
CA ALA A 45 6.87 16.92 22.24
C ALA A 45 7.51 15.53 22.35
N LEU A 46 7.47 14.73 21.28
CA LEU A 46 8.15 13.43 21.24
C LEU A 46 9.67 13.57 21.32
N VAL A 47 10.25 14.52 20.58
CA VAL A 47 11.70 14.79 20.63
C VAL A 47 12.12 15.35 21.99
N ASP A 48 11.36 16.31 22.53
CA ASP A 48 11.63 16.94 23.83
C ASP A 48 11.55 15.94 25.00
N SER A 49 10.75 14.87 24.85
CA SER A 49 10.67 13.82 25.86
C SER A 49 11.96 13.01 26.01
N GLY A 50 12.85 13.03 25.01
CA GLY A 50 14.01 12.13 24.92
C GLY A 50 13.65 10.65 24.65
N GLN A 51 12.37 10.31 24.53
CA GLN A 51 11.87 8.95 24.34
C GLN A 51 11.35 8.75 22.90
N LEU A 52 12.26 8.82 21.92
CA LEU A 52 11.90 8.80 20.50
C LEU A 52 11.34 7.45 20.00
N GLY A 53 11.47 6.38 20.77
CA GLY A 53 10.91 5.06 20.45
C GLY A 53 11.38 4.56 19.08
N ILE A 54 10.43 4.26 18.19
CA ILE A 54 10.71 3.79 16.82
C ILE A 54 11.45 4.82 15.94
N PHE A 55 11.52 6.09 16.36
CA PHE A 55 12.26 7.13 15.66
C PHE A 55 13.66 7.35 16.25
N ALA A 56 14.03 6.64 17.33
CA ALA A 56 15.37 6.75 17.90
C ALA A 56 16.41 6.19 16.91
N ASN A 57 17.55 6.88 16.78
CA ASN A 57 18.68 6.48 15.94
C ASN A 57 18.33 6.23 14.45
N GLY A 58 17.32 6.92 13.93
CA GLY A 58 17.07 6.97 12.48
C GLY A 58 18.15 7.77 11.74
N TYR A 59 18.12 7.70 10.41
CA TYR A 59 19.07 8.39 9.51
C TYR A 59 18.78 9.91 9.36
N TRP A 60 18.40 10.57 10.45
CA TRP A 60 18.03 11.98 10.47
C TRP A 60 19.24 12.87 10.14
N GLY A 61 19.05 13.84 9.24
CA GLY A 61 20.12 14.68 8.72
C GLY A 61 21.07 14.00 7.73
N HIS A 62 20.79 12.76 7.32
CA HIS A 62 21.63 12.06 6.33
C HIS A 62 21.65 12.84 4.99
N PRO A 63 22.80 12.94 4.29
CA PRO A 63 22.90 13.73 3.05
C PRO A 63 21.97 13.30 1.91
N ALA A 64 21.46 12.07 1.96
CA ALA A 64 20.47 11.57 1.01
C ALA A 64 19.03 12.02 1.31
N MET A 65 18.75 12.58 2.49
CA MET A 65 17.45 13.17 2.83
C MET A 65 17.37 14.60 2.25
N LYS A 66 16.69 14.75 1.11
CA LYS A 66 16.68 15.99 0.31
C LYS A 66 15.41 16.82 0.44
N LEU A 67 14.36 16.27 1.06
CA LEU A 67 13.07 16.95 1.15
C LEU A 67 13.19 18.21 2.02
N PRO A 68 12.57 19.34 1.61
CA PRO A 68 12.52 20.53 2.45
C PRO A 68 11.65 20.27 3.69
N PRO A 69 11.86 21.01 4.79
CA PRO A 69 11.09 20.86 6.04
C PRO A 69 9.58 20.81 5.84
N GLU A 70 9.01 21.67 4.99
CA GLU A 70 7.57 21.73 4.71
C GLU A 70 7.03 20.43 4.12
N VAL A 71 7.77 19.80 3.22
CA VAL A 71 7.40 18.50 2.63
C VAL A 71 7.55 17.38 3.65
N ASN A 72 8.61 17.42 4.48
CA ASN A 72 8.77 16.47 5.58
C ASN A 72 7.61 16.53 6.59
N LEU A 73 7.17 17.75 6.95
CA LEU A 73 6.02 17.93 7.85
C LEU A 73 4.71 17.42 7.22
N LEU A 74 4.48 17.71 5.94
CA LEU A 74 3.31 17.21 5.22
C LEU A 74 3.31 15.68 5.17
N ALA A 75 4.43 15.06 4.77
CA ALA A 75 4.57 13.61 4.70
C ALA A 75 4.42 12.94 6.09
N ALA A 76 4.94 13.56 7.16
CA ALA A 76 4.75 13.09 8.52
C ALA A 76 3.27 13.19 8.96
N SER A 77 2.57 14.25 8.57
CA SER A 77 1.11 14.38 8.79
C SER A 77 0.35 13.27 8.06
N HIS A 78 0.64 13.03 6.79
CA HIS A 78 0.03 11.98 5.99
C HIS A 78 0.35 10.58 6.51
N TYR A 79 1.56 10.33 7.02
CA TYR A 79 1.92 9.08 7.70
C TYR A 79 0.98 8.79 8.87
N LEU A 80 0.71 9.79 9.71
CA LEU A 80 -0.20 9.62 10.85
C LEU A 80 -1.66 9.43 10.40
N GLN A 81 -2.09 10.13 9.35
CA GLN A 81 -3.44 9.98 8.80
C GLN A 81 -3.64 8.61 8.14
N ALA A 82 -2.61 8.08 7.46
CA ALA A 82 -2.65 6.77 6.80
C ALA A 82 -2.96 5.62 7.79
N LEU A 83 -2.56 5.75 9.07
CA LEU A 83 -2.90 4.78 10.12
C LEU A 83 -4.41 4.65 10.34
N GLU A 84 -5.19 5.72 10.15
CA GLU A 84 -6.65 5.65 10.24
C GLU A 84 -7.26 5.04 8.97
N TYR A 85 -6.72 5.35 7.79
CA TYR A 85 -7.29 4.84 6.53
C TYR A 85 -6.99 3.37 6.29
N GLN A 86 -5.82 2.87 6.69
CA GLN A 86 -5.58 1.42 6.70
C GLN A 86 -6.51 0.69 7.67
N ARG A 87 -6.86 1.33 8.80
CA ARG A 87 -7.82 0.76 9.77
C ARG A 87 -9.21 0.67 9.15
N LYS A 88 -9.65 1.71 8.42
CA LYS A 88 -10.93 1.71 7.67
C LYS A 88 -10.96 0.63 6.59
N ALA A 89 -9.88 0.47 5.83
CA ALA A 89 -9.77 -0.64 4.87
C ALA A 89 -9.91 -2.00 5.57
N ASN A 90 -9.25 -2.19 6.71
CA ASN A 90 -9.36 -3.40 7.53
C ASN A 90 -10.74 -3.61 8.17
N GLN A 91 -11.52 -2.55 8.40
CA GLN A 91 -12.92 -2.69 8.80
C GLN A 91 -13.77 -3.32 7.68
N ILE A 92 -13.54 -2.96 6.41
CA ILE A 92 -14.20 -3.59 5.26
C ILE A 92 -13.86 -5.09 5.24
N VAL A 93 -12.57 -5.42 5.35
CA VAL A 93 -12.11 -6.81 5.41
C VAL A 93 -12.75 -7.55 6.58
N SER A 94 -12.93 -6.91 7.74
CA SER A 94 -13.55 -7.54 8.91
C SER A 94 -15.06 -7.75 8.76
N ILE A 95 -15.79 -6.83 8.11
CA ILE A 95 -17.23 -6.98 7.89
C ILE A 95 -17.53 -8.19 7.01
N LEU A 96 -16.72 -8.41 5.97
CA LEU A 96 -16.86 -9.55 5.06
C LEU A 96 -16.20 -10.82 5.62
N GLY A 97 -14.98 -10.69 6.14
CA GLY A 97 -14.11 -11.77 6.58
C GLY A 97 -14.26 -12.18 8.05
N ALA A 98 -15.21 -11.62 8.79
CA ALA A 98 -15.42 -11.72 10.24
C ALA A 98 -14.32 -11.07 11.12
N LYS A 99 -13.04 -11.15 10.72
CA LYS A 99 -11.91 -10.54 11.42
C LYS A 99 -10.72 -10.30 10.47
N THR A 100 -9.79 -9.45 10.89
CA THR A 100 -8.48 -9.26 10.26
C THR A 100 -7.44 -8.91 11.33
N PRO A 101 -6.19 -9.43 11.27
CA PRO A 101 -5.67 -10.40 10.30
C PRO A 101 -6.35 -11.78 10.35
N ASN A 102 -6.16 -12.59 9.30
CA ASN A 102 -6.70 -13.94 9.11
C ASN A 102 -8.24 -13.99 9.04
N ILE A 103 -8.82 -13.68 7.89
CA ILE A 103 -10.27 -13.83 7.65
C ILE A 103 -10.77 -15.25 7.94
N GLN A 104 -12.05 -15.40 8.26
CA GLN A 104 -12.67 -16.66 8.64
C GLN A 104 -14.04 -16.85 7.95
N ASN A 105 -14.17 -16.36 6.72
CA ASN A 105 -15.38 -16.52 5.90
C ASN A 105 -15.17 -17.41 4.66
N LEU A 106 -13.98 -17.96 4.43
CA LEU A 106 -13.72 -18.80 3.26
C LEU A 106 -14.16 -20.26 3.50
N ALA A 107 -14.62 -20.91 2.44
CA ALA A 107 -14.86 -22.34 2.40
C ALA A 107 -14.49 -22.87 1.01
N VAL A 108 -14.08 -24.14 0.91
CA VAL A 108 -13.98 -24.80 -0.40
C VAL A 108 -15.38 -24.79 -1.03
N GLY A 109 -15.54 -24.09 -2.15
CA GLY A 109 -16.83 -23.86 -2.81
C GLY A 109 -17.40 -22.45 -2.68
N GLY A 110 -16.78 -21.54 -1.91
CA GLY A 110 -17.20 -20.13 -1.88
C GLY A 110 -16.91 -19.43 -0.55
N VAL A 111 -17.94 -18.72 -0.04
CA VAL A 111 -17.85 -17.97 1.21
C VAL A 111 -19.00 -18.31 2.16
N ALA A 112 -18.76 -18.15 3.46
CA ALA A 112 -19.72 -18.38 4.54
C ALA A 112 -20.62 -17.16 4.82
N ASN A 113 -20.54 -16.10 4.02
CA ASN A 113 -21.40 -14.93 4.16
C ASN A 113 -22.85 -15.27 3.79
N ALA A 114 -23.72 -15.46 4.78
CA ALA A 114 -25.15 -15.54 4.54
C ALA A 114 -25.66 -14.17 4.07
N ILE A 115 -26.17 -14.09 2.83
CA ILE A 115 -26.77 -12.88 2.26
C ILE A 115 -28.27 -12.95 2.47
N ASN A 116 -28.81 -12.01 3.24
CA ASN A 116 -30.25 -11.87 3.47
C ASN A 116 -30.53 -10.41 3.88
N MET A 117 -31.39 -9.73 3.13
CA MET A 117 -31.67 -8.30 3.32
C MET A 117 -32.61 -8.02 4.50
N ASP A 118 -33.38 -9.02 4.93
CA ASP A 118 -34.42 -8.90 5.94
C ASP A 118 -33.97 -9.40 7.33
N ASN A 119 -32.72 -9.86 7.46
CA ASN A 119 -32.17 -10.36 8.71
C ASN A 119 -31.02 -9.45 9.20
N GLU A 120 -31.08 -9.05 10.47
CA GLU A 120 -30.10 -8.14 11.06
C GLU A 120 -28.71 -8.78 11.26
N ALA A 121 -28.65 -10.10 11.43
CA ALA A 121 -27.42 -10.85 11.68
C ALA A 121 -26.62 -11.18 10.41
N THR A 122 -27.26 -11.17 9.23
CA THR A 122 -26.67 -11.56 7.93
C THR A 122 -25.96 -10.40 7.23
N LEU A 123 -25.37 -10.65 6.06
CA LEU A 123 -24.92 -9.59 5.16
C LEU A 123 -26.15 -8.96 4.50
N ASN A 124 -26.58 -7.81 5.06
CA ASN A 124 -27.76 -7.07 4.67
C ASN A 124 -27.40 -5.68 4.14
N MET A 125 -28.42 -4.90 3.75
CA MET A 125 -28.24 -3.58 3.15
C MET A 125 -27.46 -2.61 4.05
N LYS A 126 -27.67 -2.65 5.37
CA LYS A 126 -26.92 -1.81 6.33
C LYS A 126 -25.42 -2.09 6.28
N LYS A 127 -25.02 -3.37 6.29
CA LYS A 127 -23.59 -3.75 6.19
C LYS A 127 -22.99 -3.40 4.83
N LEU A 128 -23.76 -3.54 3.75
CA LEU A 128 -23.31 -3.16 2.40
C LEU A 128 -23.08 -1.64 2.28
N TYR A 129 -23.98 -0.80 2.81
CA TYR A 129 -23.75 0.65 2.86
C TYR A 129 -22.57 1.03 3.74
N GLN A 130 -22.36 0.33 4.86
CA GLN A 130 -21.18 0.54 5.71
C GLN A 130 -19.90 0.25 4.93
N ILE A 131 -19.83 -0.88 4.20
CA ILE A 131 -18.70 -1.21 3.33
C ILE A 131 -18.49 -0.12 2.28
N LYS A 132 -19.55 0.31 1.60
CA LYS A 132 -19.47 1.34 0.57
C LYS A 132 -18.91 2.66 1.12
N SER A 133 -19.40 3.14 2.26
CA SER A 133 -18.92 4.39 2.87
C SER A 133 -17.44 4.30 3.20
N LEU A 134 -17.01 3.20 3.84
CA LEU A 134 -15.60 2.98 4.17
C LEU A 134 -14.74 2.93 2.90
N LEU A 135 -15.23 2.29 1.83
CA LEU A 135 -14.52 2.20 0.56
C LEU A 135 -14.36 3.57 -0.11
N ASP A 136 -15.41 4.38 -0.12
CA ASP A 136 -15.37 5.74 -0.68
C ASP A 136 -14.33 6.60 0.08
N GLU A 137 -14.30 6.50 1.41
CA GLU A 137 -13.32 7.19 2.26
C GLU A 137 -11.88 6.74 1.98
N VAL A 138 -11.63 5.43 1.88
CA VAL A 138 -10.30 4.87 1.55
C VAL A 138 -9.87 5.27 0.15
N GLN A 139 -10.77 5.18 -0.84
CA GLN A 139 -10.48 5.57 -2.21
C GLN A 139 -10.12 7.07 -2.29
N THR A 140 -10.82 7.91 -1.53
CA THR A 140 -10.54 9.34 -1.47
C THR A 140 -9.14 9.58 -0.91
N PHE A 141 -8.78 8.95 0.21
CA PHE A 141 -7.42 9.07 0.77
C PHE A 141 -6.34 8.57 -0.21
N VAL A 142 -6.56 7.44 -0.89
CA VAL A 142 -5.62 6.94 -1.90
C VAL A 142 -5.39 7.97 -3.01
N LYS A 143 -6.48 8.55 -3.54
CA LYS A 143 -6.42 9.50 -4.67
C LYS A 143 -5.90 10.89 -4.27
N GLN A 144 -6.20 11.33 -3.06
CA GLN A 144 -5.93 12.70 -2.60
C GLN A 144 -4.73 12.81 -1.67
N VAL A 145 -4.18 11.71 -1.16
CA VAL A 145 -3.02 11.72 -0.27
C VAL A 145 -1.93 10.81 -0.80
N TYR A 146 -2.20 9.50 -0.89
CA TYR A 146 -1.15 8.53 -1.23
C TYR A 146 -0.55 8.77 -2.62
N LEU A 147 -1.39 8.88 -3.65
CA LEU A 147 -0.90 9.09 -5.02
C LEU A 147 -0.18 10.45 -5.20
N PRO A 148 -0.72 11.59 -4.74
CA PRO A 148 -0.01 12.87 -4.79
C PRO A 148 1.34 12.85 -4.06
N ASP A 149 1.42 12.22 -2.89
CA ASP A 149 2.68 12.09 -2.14
C ASP A 149 3.73 11.29 -2.91
N VAL A 150 3.34 10.16 -3.51
CA VAL A 150 4.25 9.34 -4.33
C VAL A 150 4.78 10.15 -5.51
N ILE A 151 3.93 10.92 -6.19
CA ILE A 151 4.34 11.75 -7.32
C ILE A 151 5.26 12.88 -6.87
N ALA A 152 4.90 13.61 -5.82
CA ALA A 152 5.65 14.76 -5.33
C ALA A 152 7.04 14.34 -4.82
N ILE A 153 7.09 13.34 -3.93
CA ILE A 153 8.35 12.83 -3.38
C ILE A 153 9.18 12.15 -4.48
N GLY A 154 8.55 11.33 -5.32
CA GLY A 154 9.23 10.67 -6.44
C GLY A 154 9.88 11.67 -7.40
N SER A 155 9.24 12.80 -7.66
CA SER A 155 9.80 13.87 -8.49
C SER A 155 11.02 14.54 -7.85
N MET A 156 11.04 14.72 -6.52
CA MET A 156 12.18 15.28 -5.79
C MET A 156 13.38 14.32 -5.70
N TYR A 157 13.13 13.02 -5.90
CA TYR A 157 14.14 11.96 -5.93
C TYR A 157 14.26 11.35 -7.33
N ALA A 158 14.01 12.11 -8.40
CA ALA A 158 14.08 11.60 -9.77
C ALA A 158 15.46 11.01 -10.13
N ASP A 159 16.53 11.42 -9.46
CA ASP A 159 17.86 10.83 -9.61
C ASP A 159 17.94 9.37 -9.16
N TRP A 160 17.01 8.91 -8.31
CA TRP A 160 16.90 7.51 -7.89
C TRP A 160 16.33 6.58 -8.97
N LEU A 161 15.70 7.11 -10.02
CA LEU A 161 15.14 6.31 -11.12
C LEU A 161 16.21 5.53 -11.91
N GLY A 162 17.48 5.94 -11.81
CA GLY A 162 18.61 5.21 -12.39
C GLY A 162 19.12 4.04 -11.55
N TYR A 163 18.62 3.86 -10.32
CA TYR A 163 19.10 2.86 -9.36
C TYR A 163 18.02 1.81 -9.06
N GLY A 164 18.45 0.68 -8.50
CA GLY A 164 17.52 -0.35 -7.99
C GLY A 164 16.87 -1.23 -9.05
N ALA A 165 17.28 -1.14 -10.32
CA ALA A 165 16.88 -2.09 -11.33
C ALA A 165 17.34 -3.51 -10.91
N GLY A 166 16.37 -4.37 -10.59
CA GLY A 166 16.60 -5.78 -10.25
C GLY A 166 16.68 -6.64 -11.50
N VAL A 167 15.77 -7.60 -11.62
CA VAL A 167 15.62 -8.42 -12.84
C VAL A 167 14.83 -7.69 -13.91
N LYS A 168 15.04 -8.09 -15.17
CA LYS A 168 14.28 -7.61 -16.33
C LYS A 168 13.21 -8.59 -16.81
N ASN A 169 12.97 -9.64 -16.02
CA ASN A 169 11.94 -10.63 -16.28
C ASN A 169 10.84 -10.43 -15.24
N TYR A 170 9.61 -10.23 -15.70
CA TYR A 170 8.46 -9.94 -14.86
C TYR A 170 7.42 -11.04 -15.05
N LEU A 171 6.75 -11.42 -13.97
CA LEU A 171 5.67 -12.38 -13.96
C LEU A 171 4.54 -11.84 -13.08
N ALA A 172 3.32 -11.90 -13.59
CA ALA A 172 2.11 -11.66 -12.81
C ALA A 172 1.08 -12.75 -13.14
N ALA A 173 0.51 -13.40 -12.13
CA ALA A 173 -0.69 -14.22 -12.34
C ALA A 173 -1.90 -13.29 -12.52
N PRO A 174 -2.88 -13.65 -13.38
CA PRO A 174 -4.11 -12.88 -13.47
C PRO A 174 -4.91 -12.98 -12.16
N ASP A 175 -5.60 -11.90 -11.78
CA ASP A 175 -6.32 -11.80 -10.51
C ASP A 175 -7.64 -11.01 -10.67
N MET A 176 -8.46 -10.97 -9.62
CA MET A 176 -9.82 -10.43 -9.63
C MET A 176 -10.71 -11.12 -10.68
N PRO A 177 -10.99 -12.43 -10.51
CA PRO A 177 -11.80 -13.20 -11.45
C PRO A 177 -13.22 -12.63 -11.58
N LEU A 178 -13.69 -12.50 -12.82
CA LEU A 178 -15.01 -11.98 -13.17
C LEU A 178 -16.00 -13.10 -13.54
N ASP A 179 -15.51 -14.32 -13.72
CA ASP A 179 -16.31 -15.53 -13.90
C ASP A 179 -15.85 -16.65 -12.95
N THR A 180 -16.72 -17.64 -12.75
CA THR A 180 -16.41 -18.80 -11.89
C THR A 180 -15.50 -19.82 -12.57
N ALA A 181 -15.32 -19.72 -13.89
CA ALA A 181 -14.43 -20.57 -14.66
C ALA A 181 -12.96 -20.15 -14.53
N GLY A 182 -12.68 -18.92 -14.06
CA GLY A 182 -11.33 -18.38 -14.00
C GLY A 182 -10.76 -18.13 -15.38
N THR A 183 -11.56 -17.59 -16.29
CA THR A 183 -11.17 -17.27 -17.67
C THR A 183 -11.24 -15.77 -18.00
N GLN A 184 -11.82 -14.98 -17.10
CA GLN A 184 -11.92 -13.53 -17.22
C GLN A 184 -11.48 -12.88 -15.91
N PHE A 185 -10.69 -11.81 -16.02
CA PHE A 185 -10.01 -11.16 -14.90
C PHE A 185 -10.00 -9.65 -15.09
N ASP A 186 -10.20 -8.90 -14.00
CA ASP A 186 -10.05 -7.44 -14.01
C ASP A 186 -8.56 -7.04 -13.97
N MET A 187 -7.70 -7.88 -13.38
CA MET A 187 -6.25 -7.71 -13.40
C MET A 187 -5.61 -8.77 -14.31
N PRO A 188 -5.06 -8.39 -15.49
CA PRO A 188 -4.44 -9.33 -16.41
C PRO A 188 -3.08 -9.84 -15.89
N GLY A 189 -2.71 -11.05 -16.30
CA GLY A 189 -1.44 -11.67 -15.97
C GLY A 189 -0.62 -12.05 -17.21
N GLY A 190 0.67 -12.31 -17.01
CA GLY A 190 1.59 -12.72 -18.04
C GLY A 190 3.04 -12.64 -17.63
N THR A 191 3.93 -12.92 -18.58
CA THR A 191 5.38 -12.76 -18.44
C THR A 191 5.92 -11.75 -19.43
N ILE A 192 6.91 -10.97 -19.01
CA ILE A 192 7.73 -10.09 -19.86
C ILE A 192 9.19 -10.48 -19.63
N PHE A 193 9.98 -10.62 -20.69
CA PHE A 193 11.39 -10.97 -20.62
C PHE A 193 12.27 -9.83 -21.13
N ASN A 194 13.47 -9.73 -20.56
CA ASN A 194 14.52 -8.79 -20.97
C ASN A 194 14.10 -7.30 -20.95
N GLY A 195 13.03 -6.96 -20.24
CA GLY A 195 12.48 -5.61 -20.19
C GLY A 195 11.84 -5.16 -21.50
N ASP A 196 11.53 -6.10 -22.40
CA ASP A 196 10.92 -5.83 -23.70
C ASP A 196 9.43 -6.18 -23.66
N LEU A 197 8.57 -5.16 -23.73
CA LEU A 197 7.11 -5.33 -23.74
C LEU A 197 6.61 -6.16 -24.94
N GLY A 198 7.38 -6.24 -26.03
CA GLY A 198 7.07 -7.10 -27.19
C GLY A 198 7.16 -8.60 -26.88
N THR A 199 7.81 -8.98 -25.78
CA THR A 199 7.90 -10.37 -25.32
C THR A 199 6.73 -10.79 -24.43
N TYR A 200 5.75 -9.91 -24.23
CA TYR A 200 4.59 -10.20 -23.41
C TYR A 200 3.91 -11.50 -23.85
N LYS A 201 3.79 -12.42 -22.90
CA LYS A 201 3.06 -13.67 -23.05
C LYS A 201 2.02 -13.78 -21.95
N ALA A 202 0.75 -13.80 -22.34
CA ALA A 202 -0.37 -13.84 -21.42
C ALA A 202 -0.41 -15.14 -20.61
N ILE A 203 -0.91 -15.03 -19.38
CA ILE A 203 -1.41 -16.15 -18.57
C ILE A 203 -2.92 -15.91 -18.46
N ALA A 204 -3.71 -16.79 -19.05
CA ALA A 204 -5.08 -16.46 -19.44
C ALA A 204 -6.17 -17.07 -18.55
N LYS A 205 -5.84 -18.11 -17.79
CA LYS A 205 -6.84 -18.88 -17.03
C LYS A 205 -6.29 -19.47 -15.74
N PHE A 206 -7.18 -19.92 -14.86
CA PHE A 206 -6.80 -20.83 -13.78
C PHE A 206 -6.21 -22.14 -14.34
N GLY A 207 -5.09 -22.56 -13.76
CA GLY A 207 -4.38 -23.76 -14.19
C GLY A 207 -3.74 -23.64 -15.58
N ASP A 208 -3.47 -22.41 -16.05
CA ASP A 208 -2.74 -22.17 -17.30
C ASP A 208 -1.45 -23.00 -17.34
N GLU A 209 -1.33 -23.83 -18.37
CA GLU A 209 -0.25 -24.80 -18.52
C GLU A 209 1.10 -24.11 -18.69
N TYR A 210 1.14 -22.91 -19.28
CA TYR A 210 2.38 -22.16 -19.41
C TYR A 210 2.92 -21.74 -18.05
N LEU A 211 2.08 -21.24 -17.15
CA LEU A 211 2.53 -20.90 -15.79
C LEU A 211 2.87 -22.17 -15.00
N ARG A 212 1.96 -23.14 -14.99
CA ARG A 212 2.11 -24.40 -14.24
C ARG A 212 3.41 -25.12 -14.59
N ASP A 213 3.67 -25.35 -15.87
CA ASP A 213 4.79 -26.21 -16.29
C ASP A 213 6.16 -25.51 -16.23
N ASN A 214 6.22 -24.22 -15.88
CA ASN A 214 7.45 -23.42 -15.93
C ASN A 214 7.81 -22.74 -14.59
N VAL A 215 7.20 -23.16 -13.48
CA VAL A 215 7.55 -22.69 -12.12
C VAL A 215 8.26 -23.79 -11.37
N GLU A 216 9.48 -23.50 -10.90
CA GLU A 216 10.29 -24.41 -10.10
C GLU A 216 10.99 -23.63 -8.98
N GLU A 217 11.33 -24.34 -7.91
CA GLU A 217 12.09 -23.83 -6.77
C GLU A 217 13.39 -24.62 -6.62
N SER A 218 14.50 -23.91 -6.43
CA SER A 218 15.80 -24.51 -6.11
C SER A 218 16.14 -24.30 -4.65
N ILE A 219 16.67 -25.34 -4.01
CA ILE A 219 17.14 -25.28 -2.61
C ILE A 219 18.67 -25.19 -2.48
N ALA A 220 19.42 -25.05 -3.57
CA ALA A 220 20.89 -25.07 -3.55
C ALA A 220 21.55 -23.99 -2.67
N HIS A 221 20.84 -22.88 -2.42
CA HIS A 221 21.29 -21.79 -1.55
C HIS A 221 20.28 -21.47 -0.44
N SER A 222 19.53 -22.48 -0.03
CA SER A 222 18.47 -22.37 0.97
C SER A 222 18.69 -23.40 2.09
N TRP A 223 18.18 -23.13 3.30
CA TRP A 223 18.31 -24.06 4.43
C TRP A 223 17.28 -25.19 4.37
N TYR A 224 17.47 -26.08 3.39
CA TYR A 224 16.75 -27.35 3.26
C TYR A 224 17.75 -28.47 3.02
N ASP A 225 17.33 -29.71 3.24
CA ASP A 225 18.15 -30.87 2.96
C ASP A 225 18.24 -31.13 1.44
N GLY A 226 19.43 -30.90 0.88
CA GLY A 226 19.76 -31.18 -0.52
C GLY A 226 20.07 -29.93 -1.35
N ASP A 227 20.05 -30.08 -2.67
CA ASP A 227 20.38 -29.04 -3.65
C ASP A 227 19.51 -29.13 -4.93
N TRP A 228 18.34 -29.78 -4.81
CA TRP A 228 17.46 -30.05 -5.94
C TRP A 228 16.74 -28.81 -6.45
N GLN A 229 16.20 -28.95 -7.67
CA GLN A 229 15.27 -28.02 -8.31
C GLN A 229 14.01 -28.80 -8.68
N LYS A 230 12.84 -28.34 -8.24
CA LYS A 230 11.57 -29.08 -8.43
C LYS A 230 10.40 -28.15 -8.67
N HIS A 231 9.41 -28.67 -9.38
CA HIS A 231 8.06 -28.11 -9.42
C HIS A 231 7.40 -28.23 -8.03
N PRO A 232 6.49 -27.31 -7.63
CA PRO A 232 5.82 -27.36 -6.32
C PRO A 232 4.90 -28.57 -6.03
N TRP A 233 4.51 -29.34 -7.05
CA TRP A 233 3.73 -30.60 -6.91
C TRP A 233 4.67 -31.79 -6.76
#